data_AF-A0A3B9H062-F1
#
_entry.id   AF-A0A3B9H062-F1
#
_cell.length_a   1.000
_cell.length_b   1.000
_cell.length_c   1.000
_cell.angle_alpha   90.00
_cell.angle_beta   90.00
_cell.angle_gamma   90.00
#
_symmetry.space_group_name_H-M   'P 1'
#
loop_
_entity.id
_entity.type
_entity.pdbx_description
1 polymer ?
#
loop_
_entity_poly.entity_id
_entity_poly.type
_entity_poly.pdbx_seq_one_letter_code
_entity_poly.pdbx_strand_id
1 'polypeptide(L)' 'MAELTSTSGYAEEADDLFVRYEALSAPETHAHWRPLFPAPPVRTLDIGAGTGRDAAWLASLGHSVLAVEPV' A
#
# COMPACT_ATOMS: atom_id res chain seq x y z
N MET A 1 10.59 2.90 -29.38
CA MET A 1 10.44 2.54 -27.95
C MET A 1 8.97 2.72 -27.63
N ALA A 2 8.25 1.65 -27.29
CA ALA A 2 6.87 1.81 -26.84
C ALA A 2 6.87 2.55 -25.51
N GLU A 3 6.09 3.61 -25.41
CA GLU A 3 5.88 4.39 -24.20
C GLU A 3 5.02 3.56 -23.26
N LEU A 4 5.66 2.80 -22.36
CA LEU A 4 4.96 2.05 -21.32
C LEU A 4 4.68 3.02 -20.17
N THR A 5 3.40 3.33 -19.96
CA THR A 5 2.95 3.98 -18.73
C THR A 5 3.28 3.10 -17.54
N SER A 6 3.79 3.68 -16.45
CA SER A 6 4.18 2.94 -15.24
C SER A 6 3.06 2.09 -14.62
N THR A 7 1.80 2.36 -14.99
CA THR A 7 0.60 1.68 -14.53
C THR A 7 0.09 0.59 -15.49
N SER A 8 0.74 0.40 -16.65
CA SER A 8 0.36 -0.64 -17.60
C SER A 8 0.49 -2.04 -16.96
N GLY A 9 -0.58 -2.85 -17.03
CA GLY A 9 -0.64 -4.18 -16.41
C GLY A 9 -1.03 -4.21 -14.93
N TYR A 10 -1.53 -3.10 -14.36
CA TYR A 10 -2.15 -3.13 -13.02
C TYR A 10 -3.67 -3.30 -13.11
N ALA A 11 -4.32 -2.73 -14.13
CA ALA A 11 -5.76 -2.83 -14.32
C ALA A 11 -6.20 -4.22 -14.82
N GLU A 12 -5.38 -4.87 -15.64
CA GLU A 12 -5.71 -6.14 -16.30
C GLU A 12 -5.48 -7.35 -15.34
N GLU A 13 -4.50 -7.24 -14.45
CA GLU A 13 -4.13 -8.25 -13.45
C GLU A 13 -4.61 -7.91 -12.02
N ALA A 14 -5.48 -6.90 -11.86
CA ALA A 14 -5.90 -6.37 -10.56
C ALA A 14 -6.42 -7.47 -9.62
N ASP A 15 -7.25 -8.40 -10.10
CA ASP A 15 -7.83 -9.47 -9.30
C ASP A 15 -6.78 -10.48 -8.80
N ASP A 16 -5.81 -10.84 -9.65
CA ASP A 16 -4.74 -11.78 -9.28
C ASP A 16 -3.69 -11.12 -8.37
N LEU A 17 -3.38 -9.84 -8.59
CA LEU A 17 -2.52 -9.04 -7.73
C LEU A 17 -3.18 -8.81 -6.37
N PHE A 18 -4.49 -8.57 -6.34
CA PHE A 18 -5.28 -8.43 -5.11
C PHE A 18 -5.11 -9.67 -4.20
N VAL A 19 -5.28 -10.87 -4.76
CA VAL A 19 -5.11 -12.13 -4.00
C VAL A 19 -3.68 -12.29 -3.46
N ARG A 20 -2.66 -11.91 -4.22
CA ARG A 20 -1.25 -12.07 -3.82
C ARG A 20 -0.81 -11.04 -2.77
N TYR A 21 -1.25 -9.79 -2.90
CA TYR A 21 -0.90 -8.73 -1.95
C TYR A 21 -1.63 -8.89 -0.61
N GLU A 22 -2.90 -9.30 -0.61
CA GLU A 22 -3.68 -9.59 0.60
C GLU A 22 -3.17 -10.84 1.35
N ALA A 23 -2.52 -11.79 0.66
CA ALA A 23 -1.94 -12.97 1.29
C ALA A 23 -0.74 -12.65 2.21
N LEU A 24 -0.15 -11.46 2.10
CA LEU A 24 0.97 -11.02 2.93
C LEU A 24 0.48 -10.17 4.09
N SER A 25 0.87 -10.53 5.31
CA SER A 25 0.59 -9.72 6.50
C SER A 25 1.33 -8.39 6.44
N ALA A 26 0.59 -7.27 6.46
CA ALA A 26 1.18 -5.93 6.53
C ALA A 26 2.10 -5.74 7.76
N PRO A 27 1.75 -6.19 8.99
CA PRO A 27 2.67 -6.19 10.12
C PRO A 27 4.00 -6.89 9.86
N GLU A 28 3.97 -8.05 9.20
CA GLU A 28 5.18 -8.84 8.93
C GLU A 28 6.02 -8.20 7.82
N THR A 29 5.37 -7.73 6.75
CA THR A 29 6.01 -7.08 5.59
C THR A 29 6.87 -5.90 6.04
N HIS A 30 6.41 -5.15 7.02
CA HIS A 30 7.00 -3.89 7.45
C HIS A 30 7.75 -3.98 8.78
N ALA A 31 7.86 -5.19 9.38
CA ALA A 31 8.48 -5.39 10.70
C ALA A 31 9.91 -4.82 10.79
N HIS A 32 10.66 -4.88 9.70
CA HIS A 32 12.05 -4.46 9.64
C HIS A 32 12.25 -2.94 9.76
N TRP A 33 11.29 -2.12 9.32
CA TRP A 33 11.37 -0.66 9.45
C TRP A 33 10.36 -0.06 10.43
N ARG A 34 9.32 -0.80 10.83
CA ARG A 34 8.28 -0.33 11.76
C ARG A 34 8.83 0.38 13.01
N PRO A 35 9.92 -0.08 13.67
CA PRO A 35 10.49 0.62 14.83
C PRO A 35 11.03 2.03 14.53
N LEU A 36 11.29 2.34 13.26
CA LEU A 36 11.78 3.65 12.80
C LEU A 36 10.64 4.59 12.40
N PHE A 37 9.41 4.08 12.30
CA PHE A 37 8.25 4.88 11.91
C PHE A 37 7.82 5.81 13.07
N PRO A 38 7.39 7.05 12.80
CA PRO A 38 6.97 7.97 13.86
C PRO A 38 5.82 7.39 14.70
N ALA A 39 5.78 7.75 15.98
CA ALA A 39 4.67 7.39 16.85
C ALA A 39 3.36 8.05 16.35
N PRO A 40 2.21 7.37 16.47
CA PRO A 40 0.91 7.93 16.10
C PRO A 40 0.47 9.09 17.04
N PRO A 41 -0.34 10.05 16.54
CA PRO A 41 -0.81 10.18 15.17
C PRO A 41 0.21 10.93 14.29
N VAL A 42 0.38 10.45 13.05
CA VAL A 42 1.04 11.21 11.97
C VAL A 42 0.18 11.14 10.73
N ARG A 43 0.31 12.17 9.88
CA ARG A 43 -0.32 12.21 8.56
C ARG A 43 0.58 11.44 7.59
N THR A 44 0.01 10.43 6.95
CA THR A 44 0.72 9.53 6.02
C THR A 44 0.05 9.60 4.65
N LEU A 45 0.86 9.56 3.60
CA LEU A 45 0.43 9.43 2.22
C LEU A 45 0.92 8.08 1.69
N ASP A 46 -0.01 7.23 1.30
CA ASP A 46 0.26 5.93 0.67
C ASP A 46 0.05 6.08 -0.84
N ILE A 47 1.14 5.98 -1.62
CA ILE A 47 1.15 6.23 -3.08
C ILE A 47 1.27 4.90 -3.80
N GLY A 48 0.33 4.61 -4.71
CA GLY A 48 0.22 3.28 -5.29
C GLY A 48 -0.38 2.32 -4.26
N ALA A 49 -1.45 2.74 -3.61
CA ALA A 49 -2.03 2.04 -2.46
C ALA A 49 -2.59 0.66 -2.82
N GLY A 50 -2.81 0.36 -4.10
CA GLY A 50 -3.36 -0.90 -4.58
C GLY A 50 -4.65 -1.27 -3.83
N THR A 51 -4.65 -2.40 -3.14
CA THR A 51 -5.80 -2.89 -2.36
C THR A 51 -6.11 -2.06 -1.11
N GLY A 52 -5.21 -1.16 -0.71
CA GLY A 52 -5.30 -0.39 0.52
C GLY A 52 -4.87 -1.13 1.78
N ARG A 53 -4.29 -2.34 1.65
CA ARG A 53 -3.78 -3.16 2.77
C ARG A 53 -2.93 -2.36 3.75
N ASP A 54 -1.98 -1.60 3.22
CA ASP A 54 -0.97 -0.91 4.02
C ASP A 54 -1.54 0.37 4.63
N ALA A 55 -2.35 1.11 3.87
CA ALA A 55 -3.14 2.21 4.39
C ALA A 55 -4.06 1.79 5.55
N ALA A 56 -4.77 0.67 5.41
CA ALA A 56 -5.66 0.13 6.44
C ALA A 56 -4.87 -0.28 7.69
N TRP A 57 -3.73 -0.95 7.52
CA TRP A 57 -2.86 -1.31 8.64
C TRP A 57 -2.30 -0.07 9.36
N LEU A 58 -1.82 0.94 8.64
CA LEU A 58 -1.34 2.19 9.24
C LEU A 58 -2.46 2.95 9.97
N ALA A 59 -3.67 2.98 9.40
CA ALA A 59 -4.84 3.55 10.06
C ALA A 59 -5.21 2.80 11.35
N SER A 60 -5.11 1.46 11.35
CA SER A 60 -5.37 0.62 12.55
C SER A 60 -4.43 0.93 13.73
N LEU A 61 -3.27 1.51 13.44
CA LEU A 61 -2.28 1.93 14.45
C LEU A 61 -2.47 3.38 14.92
N GLY A 62 -3.52 4.06 14.45
CA GLY A 62 -3.88 5.42 14.87
C GLY A 62 -3.28 6.54 14.02
N HIS A 63 -2.72 6.23 12.86
CA HIS A 63 -2.27 7.25 11.89
C HIS A 63 -3.44 7.79 11.06
N SER A 64 -3.30 8.99 10.52
CA SER A 64 -4.22 9.55 9.53
C SER A 64 -3.62 9.29 8.14
N VAL A 65 -4.27 8.43 7.35
CA VAL A 65 -3.71 7.98 6.07
C VAL A 65 -4.54 8.49 4.90
N LEU A 66 -3.88 9.07 3.91
CA LEU A 66 -4.43 9.31 2.58
C LEU A 66 -3.86 8.26 1.63
N ALA A 67 -4.71 7.37 1.13
CA ALA A 67 -4.35 6.41 0.10
C ALA A 67 -4.65 6.98 -1.28
N VAL A 68 -3.70 6.87 -2.20
CA VAL A 68 -3.85 7.30 -3.60
C VAL A 68 -3.43 6.15 -4.51
N GLU A 69 -4.38 5.66 -5.30
CA GLU A 69 -4.17 4.66 -6.34
C GLU A 69 -4.74 5.22 -7.66
N PRO A 70 -3.95 5.30 -8.73
CA PRO A 70 -4.41 5.84 -10.02
C PRO A 70 -5.34 4.91 -10.82
N VAL A 71 -5.46 3.62 -10.46
CA VAL A 71 -6.23 2.60 -11.19
C VAL A 71 -7.37 2.02 -10.36
#